data_AF-A0A8J5NMH2-F1
#
_entry.id   AF-A0A8J5NMH2-F1
#
_cell.length_a   1.000
_cell.length_b   1.000
_cell.length_c   1.000
_cell.angle_alpha   90.00
_cell.angle_beta   90.00
_cell.angle_gamma   90.00
#
_symmetry.space_group_name_H-M   'P 1'
#
loop_
_entity.id
_entity.type
_entity.pdbx_description
1 polymer ?
#
loop_
_entity_poly.entity_id
_entity_poly.type
_entity_poly.pdbx_seq_one_letter_code
_entity_poly.pdbx_strand_id
1 'polypeptide(L)'
;MSTTIVVGATGITKPGKMEQTIDLTQWSQQSEVKEVWKKLAKREGLDEKALKEATWGFLGFVQGRNYDLVISMSKARKLGWTGYEDSWEGLRKVFDTLKDVKVLP
;
A
#
# COMPACT_ATOMS: atom_id res chain seq x y z
N MET A 1 -33.88 5.11 13.63
CA MET A 1 -32.83 5.93 14.27
C MET A 1 -31.51 5.46 13.69
N SER A 2 -30.90 6.24 12.80
CA SER A 2 -29.62 5.89 12.18
C SER A 2 -28.53 6.70 12.88
N THR A 3 -27.63 6.01 13.58
CA THR A 3 -26.51 6.64 14.28
C THR A 3 -25.43 6.97 13.26
N THR A 4 -25.40 8.21 12.79
CA THR A 4 -24.28 8.73 12.01
C THR A 4 -23.08 8.89 12.93
N ILE A 5 -22.09 8.02 12.78
CA ILE A 5 -20.76 8.22 13.35
C ILE A 5 -20.12 9.39 12.58
N VAL A 6 -20.02 10.56 13.22
CA VAL A 6 -19.32 11.72 12.66
C VAL A 6 -17.84 11.58 13.00
N VAL A 7 -17.04 11.11 12.04
CA VAL A 7 -15.58 11.17 12.11
C VAL A 7 -15.10 12.23 11.11
N GLY A 8 -14.51 13.31 11.63
CA GLY A 8 -13.87 14.37 10.85
C GLY A 8 -14.51 15.74 11.05
N ALA A 9 -13.68 16.78 11.15
CA ALA A 9 -14.10 18.17 11.29
C ALA A 9 -14.94 18.61 10.07
N THR A 10 -16.25 18.45 10.19
CA THR A 10 -17.22 18.89 9.19
C THR A 10 -17.16 20.41 9.05
N GLY A 11 -16.78 20.90 7.87
CA GLY A 11 -16.94 22.31 7.48
C GLY A 11 -15.66 23.15 7.33
N ILE A 12 -14.46 22.62 7.62
CA ILE A 12 -13.21 23.41 7.53
C ILE A 12 -12.51 23.24 6.17
N THR A 13 -12.58 22.05 5.57
CA THR A 13 -11.89 21.74 4.29
C THR A 13 -12.72 20.82 3.41
N LYS A 14 -12.59 20.97 2.09
CA LYS A 14 -13.20 20.03 1.12
C LYS A 14 -12.60 18.63 1.31
N PRO A 15 -13.41 17.56 1.33
CA PRO A 15 -12.90 16.19 1.37
C PRO A 15 -11.98 15.88 0.19
N GLY A 16 -10.95 15.07 0.43
CA GLY A 16 -10.11 14.52 -0.64
C GLY A 16 -10.92 13.63 -1.58
N LYS A 17 -10.43 13.49 -2.82
CA LYS A 17 -11.03 12.63 -3.85
C LYS A 17 -10.18 11.41 -4.10
N MET A 18 -10.85 10.32 -4.43
CA MET A 18 -10.24 9.11 -4.96
C MET A 18 -10.28 9.16 -6.49
N GLU A 19 -9.11 9.13 -7.12
CA GLU A 19 -8.86 9.18 -8.54
C GLU A 19 -8.08 7.92 -8.93
N GLN A 20 -8.81 6.87 -9.29
CA GLN A 20 -8.22 5.60 -9.72
C GLN A 20 -8.64 5.29 -11.15
N THR A 21 -7.68 5.16 -12.06
CA THR A 21 -7.95 4.67 -13.42
C THR A 21 -8.22 3.17 -13.45
N ILE A 22 -7.62 2.43 -12.51
CA ILE A 22 -7.74 0.98 -12.38
C ILE A 22 -8.15 0.65 -10.95
N ASP A 23 -9.22 -0.14 -10.79
CA ASP A 23 -9.54 -0.76 -9.50
C ASP A 23 -8.61 -1.98 -9.31
N LEU A 24 -7.56 -1.78 -8.50
CA LEU A 24 -6.56 -2.82 -8.22
C LEU A 24 -7.16 -4.04 -7.51
N THR A 25 -8.26 -3.88 -6.76
CA THR A 25 -8.94 -5.00 -6.10
C THR A 25 -9.62 -5.87 -7.15
N GLN A 26 -10.37 -5.26 -8.06
CA GLN A 26 -11.01 -5.99 -9.16
C GLN A 26 -9.98 -6.59 -10.10
N TRP A 27 -8.93 -5.84 -10.45
CA TRP A 27 -7.83 -6.32 -11.28
C TRP A 27 -7.17 -7.58 -10.70
N SER A 28 -6.83 -7.58 -9.41
CA SER A 28 -6.22 -8.76 -8.75
C SER A 28 -7.11 -10.01 -8.76
N GLN A 29 -8.42 -9.83 -8.94
CA GLN A 29 -9.40 -10.91 -8.94
C GLN A 29 -9.66 -11.51 -10.33
N GLN A 30 -9.23 -10.84 -11.40
CA GLN A 30 -9.40 -11.31 -12.78
C GLN A 30 -8.75 -12.68 -12.97
N SER A 31 -9.42 -13.55 -13.72
CA SER A 31 -8.94 -14.91 -13.98
C SER A 31 -7.58 -14.89 -14.68
N GLU A 32 -7.39 -14.02 -15.67
CA GLU A 32 -6.12 -13.88 -16.39
C GLU A 32 -4.95 -13.50 -15.46
N VAL A 33 -5.16 -12.55 -14.54
CA VAL A 33 -4.13 -12.09 -13.59
C VAL A 33 -3.75 -13.22 -12.64
N LYS A 34 -4.72 -13.95 -12.10
CA LYS A 34 -4.51 -15.10 -11.23
C LYS A 34 -3.75 -16.23 -11.95
N GLU A 35 -4.13 -16.54 -13.19
CA GLU A 35 -3.48 -17.59 -13.98
C GLU A 35 -2.04 -17.23 -14.35
N VAL A 36 -1.77 -15.96 -14.68
CA VAL A 36 -0.41 -15.48 -14.94
C VAL A 36 0.44 -15.53 -13.67
N TRP A 37 -0.09 -15.07 -12.53
CA TRP A 37 0.63 -15.15 -11.25
C TRP A 37 0.96 -16.59 -10.89
N LYS A 38 0.00 -17.51 -11.01
CA LYS A 38 0.22 -18.93 -10.73
C LYS A 38 1.33 -19.53 -11.59
N LYS A 39 1.37 -19.20 -12.89
CA LYS A 39 2.44 -19.65 -13.79
C LYS A 39 3.80 -19.07 -13.41
N LEU A 40 3.84 -17.78 -13.06
CA LEU A 40 5.06 -17.09 -12.63
C LEU A 40 5.58 -17.68 -11.31
N ALA A 41 4.71 -17.81 -10.31
CA ALA A 41 5.05 -18.36 -9.00
C ALA A 41 5.59 -19.80 -9.13
N LYS A 42 4.95 -20.64 -9.95
CA LYS A 42 5.45 -21.99 -10.22
C LYS A 42 6.82 -21.99 -10.92
N ARG A 43 7.06 -21.08 -11.86
CA ARG A 43 8.32 -21.00 -12.62
C ARG A 43 9.48 -20.56 -11.74
N GLU A 44 9.25 -19.58 -10.87
CA GLU A 44 10.29 -18.94 -10.04
C GLU A 44 10.35 -19.48 -8.60
N GLY A 45 9.45 -20.40 -8.23
CA GLY A 45 9.38 -20.97 -6.87
C GLY A 45 8.88 -19.97 -5.82
N LEU A 46 7.90 -19.15 -6.18
CA LEU A 46 7.31 -18.12 -5.31
C LEU A 46 6.08 -18.65 -4.54
N ASP A 47 5.65 -17.90 -3.53
CA ASP A 47 4.38 -18.11 -2.86
C ASP A 47 3.20 -17.81 -3.81
N GLU A 48 2.48 -18.86 -4.22
CA GLU A 48 1.28 -18.75 -5.05
C GLU A 48 0.18 -17.90 -4.36
N LYS A 49 0.15 -17.81 -3.02
CA LYS A 49 -0.85 -17.05 -2.28
C LYS A 49 -0.55 -15.55 -2.20
N ALA A 50 0.66 -15.11 -2.51
CA ALA A 50 1.08 -13.71 -2.36
C ALA A 50 0.15 -12.72 -3.08
N LEU A 51 -0.31 -13.04 -4.31
CA LEU A 51 -1.28 -12.21 -5.04
C LEU A 51 -2.60 -12.04 -4.26
N LYS A 52 -3.07 -13.12 -3.62
CA LYS A 52 -4.34 -13.12 -2.86
C LYS A 52 -4.20 -12.39 -1.53
N GLU A 53 -3.05 -12.50 -0.88
CA GLU A 53 -2.79 -11.93 0.45
C GLU A 53 -2.34 -10.47 0.40
N ALA A 54 -1.95 -9.97 -0.78
CA ALA A 54 -1.61 -8.57 -0.97
C ALA A 54 -2.80 -7.62 -0.73
N THR A 55 -2.48 -6.45 -0.17
CA THR A 55 -3.47 -5.43 0.23
C THR A 55 -3.81 -4.47 -0.92
N TRP A 56 -4.38 -4.97 -2.02
CA TRP A 56 -4.67 -4.19 -3.23
C TRP A 56 -5.54 -2.96 -3.01
N GLY A 57 -6.56 -3.07 -2.14
CA GLY A 57 -7.42 -1.95 -1.80
C GLY A 57 -6.67 -0.83 -1.08
N PHE A 58 -5.71 -1.18 -0.21
CA PHE A 58 -4.86 -0.20 0.46
C PHE A 58 -3.89 0.49 -0.51
N LEU A 59 -3.29 -0.27 -1.42
CA LEU A 59 -2.42 0.28 -2.47
C LEU A 59 -3.19 1.25 -3.37
N GLY A 60 -4.40 0.85 -3.79
CA GLY A 60 -5.29 1.69 -4.57
C GLY A 60 -5.70 2.98 -3.84
N PHE A 61 -5.94 2.89 -2.53
CA PHE A 61 -6.21 4.06 -1.69
C PHE A 61 -5.03 5.03 -1.63
N VAL A 62 -3.82 4.54 -1.35
CA VAL A 62 -2.61 5.36 -1.18
C VAL A 62 -2.20 6.04 -2.48
N GLN A 63 -2.36 5.36 -3.63
CA GLN A 63 -2.02 5.90 -4.95
C GLN A 63 -3.13 6.73 -5.58
N GLY A 64 -4.40 6.45 -5.25
CA GLY A 64 -5.55 7.11 -5.86
C GLY A 64 -6.00 8.38 -5.14
N ARG A 65 -5.56 8.64 -3.92
CA ARG A 65 -5.89 9.89 -3.23
C ARG A 65 -5.23 11.09 -3.93
N ASN A 66 -5.97 12.20 -4.06
CA ASN A 66 -5.48 13.42 -4.71
C ASN A 66 -4.65 14.34 -3.80
N TYR A 67 -4.02 13.78 -2.76
CA TYR A 67 -3.21 14.52 -1.80
C TYR A 67 -2.14 13.63 -1.18
N ASP A 68 -1.03 14.24 -0.78
CA ASP A 68 0.05 13.58 -0.05
C ASP A 68 0.05 13.94 1.43
N LEU A 69 0.74 13.12 2.22
CA LEU A 69 0.93 13.34 3.65
C LEU A 69 2.41 13.53 3.95
N VAL A 70 2.77 14.71 4.45
CA VAL A 70 4.08 14.99 5.03
C VAL A 70 3.90 15.13 6.53
N ILE A 71 4.52 14.23 7.30
CA ILE A 71 4.39 14.18 8.76
C ILE A 71 5.71 14.63 9.37
N SER A 72 5.64 15.42 10.45
CA SER A 72 6.82 15.98 11.11
C SER A 72 7.37 15.06 12.21
N MET A 73 8.67 14.78 12.16
CA MET A 73 9.42 14.11 13.23
C MET A 73 9.97 15.09 14.28
N SER A 74 9.69 16.39 14.18
CA SER A 74 10.30 17.42 15.04
C SER A 74 10.10 17.16 16.53
N LYS A 75 8.93 16.65 16.95
CA LYS A 75 8.68 16.32 18.36
C LYS A 75 9.57 15.18 18.85
N ALA A 76 9.70 14.10 18.07
CA ALA A 76 10.58 12.98 18.42
C ALA A 76 12.05 13.42 18.44
N ARG A 77 12.48 14.25 17.48
CA ARG A 77 13.84 14.80 17.43
C ARG A 77 14.15 15.69 18.64
N LYS A 78 13.18 16.51 19.09
CA LYS A 78 13.31 17.28 20.35
C LYS A 78 13.46 16.39 21.59
N LEU A 79 12.92 15.17 21.56
CA LEU A 79 13.03 14.17 22.63
C LEU A 79 14.27 13.26 22.47
N GLY A 80 15.19 13.59 21.57
CA GLY A 80 16.47 12.89 21.41
C GLY A 80 16.49 11.79 20.34
N TRP A 81 15.40 11.55 19.60
CA TRP A 81 15.44 10.59 18.49
C TRP A 81 16.22 11.15 17.29
N THR A 82 17.34 10.52 16.96
CA THR A 82 18.19 10.92 15.83
C THR A 82 18.06 10.01 14.61
N GLY A 83 17.39 8.87 14.74
CA GLY A 83 17.21 7.89 13.67
C GLY A 83 16.56 8.48 12.43
N TYR A 84 17.06 8.06 11.27
CA TYR A 84 16.57 8.38 9.94
C TYR A 84 16.93 7.23 9.01
N GLU A 85 16.13 7.05 7.96
CA GLU A 85 16.40 6.11 6.88
C GLU A 85 16.07 6.83 5.56
N ASP A 86 16.94 6.67 4.57
CA ASP A 86 16.64 7.11 3.22
C ASP A 86 15.47 6.29 2.66
N SER A 87 14.44 6.96 2.16
CA SER A 87 13.22 6.29 1.71
C SER A 87 13.47 5.31 0.56
N TRP A 88 14.46 5.58 -0.30
CA TRP A 88 14.80 4.68 -1.41
C TRP A 88 15.56 3.46 -0.91
N GLU A 89 16.47 3.62 0.04
CA GLU A 89 17.15 2.50 0.69
C GLU A 89 16.15 1.60 1.43
N GLY A 90 15.23 2.21 2.20
CA GLY A 90 14.16 1.49 2.88
C GLY A 90 13.27 0.71 1.91
N LEU A 91 12.86 1.34 0.80
CA LEU A 91 12.06 0.68 -0.23
C LEU A 91 12.82 -0.49 -0.88
N ARG A 92 14.10 -0.29 -1.23
CA ARG A 92 14.96 -1.34 -1.80
C ARG A 92 15.07 -2.53 -0.83
N LYS A 93 15.33 -2.27 0.45
CA LYS A 93 15.44 -3.30 1.48
C LYS A 93 14.17 -4.12 1.62
N VAL A 94 12.99 -3.50 1.52
CA VAL A 94 11.70 -4.22 1.50
C VAL A 94 11.62 -5.14 0.29
N PHE A 95 11.95 -4.66 -0.93
CA PHE A 95 11.95 -5.52 -2.11
C PHE A 95 12.92 -6.68 -2.01
N ASP A 96 14.14 -6.44 -1.51
CA ASP A 96 15.13 -7.50 -1.30
C ASP A 96 14.62 -8.55 -0.30
N THR A 97 14.01 -8.11 0.81
CA THR A 97 13.40 -9.01 1.79
C THR A 97 12.31 -9.87 1.15
N LEU A 98 11.43 -9.26 0.34
CA LEU A 98 10.35 -9.98 -0.36
C LEU A 98 10.88 -11.00 -1.37
N LYS A 99 12.03 -10.75 -1.99
CA LYS A 99 12.72 -11.72 -2.86
C LYS A 99 13.33 -12.87 -2.08
N ASP A 100 14.01 -12.56 -0.98
CA ASP A 100 14.64 -13.55 -0.10
C ASP A 100 13.60 -14.53 0.45
N VAL A 101 12.41 -14.03 0.80
CA VAL A 101 11.29 -14.86 1.30
C VAL A 101 10.38 -15.42 0.19
N LYS A 102 10.76 -15.29 -1.09
CA LYS A 102 10.03 -15.85 -2.24
C LYS A 102 8.59 -15.36 -2.39
N VAL A 103 8.31 -14.12 -1.99
CA VAL A 103 7.04 -13.43 -2.29
C VAL A 103 7.10 -12.77 -3.67
N LEU A 104 8.26 -12.22 -4.04
CA LEU A 104 8.54 -11.61 -5.34
C LEU A 104 9.74 -12.32 -6.00
N PRO A 105 9.87 -12.28 -7.35
CA PRO A 105 11.03 -12.83 -8.06
C PRO A 105 12.30 -12.00 -7.84
#